data_AF-A0A3D6C870-F1
#
_entry.id   AF-A0A3D6C870-F1
#
_cell.length_a   1.000
_cell.length_b   1.000
_cell.length_c   1.000
_cell.angle_alpha   90.00
_cell.angle_beta   90.00
_cell.angle_gamma   90.00
#
_symmetry.space_group_name_H-M   'P 1'
#
loop_
_entity.id
_entity.type
_entity.pdbx_description
1 polymer ?
#
loop_
_entity_poly.entity_id
_entity_poly.type
_entity_poly.pdbx_seq_one_letter_code
_entity_poly.pdbx_strand_id
1 'polypeptide(L)'
;MNINNHPCFNPKACKDFGRVHLPVAPACNIQCNFCNRKFDCVNESRPGVSSSILSPDQAMAYLAEVVAAKGNISVVGIAGPGDPFANPVQTMETLRKVRQAYPDMLLCVASNGLNIGPYLDELAEICVSHVSITVNAVDPVIGEKIYSWVRDNKKTMGPELGARLLLRRQMSAIRGLVERGIMVKVNTIVLPGINETHVADIAREMSLLGVDLFNCMPYFPNEGANLSHLSEPSAKLMKKLRKAAREFIPQMTHCKRCRADAVGLLDDPLNTHLMDRLKHHANAPLPFPGKEKTFSASPGGGMAASSKPTGDPPKKSPRTYVAVATREGVLVNQHLGEARTLNIYDISHDAPMMVEKRRMPKPGTRDFRWFGTAEVLKDCHTLLVSGIGQNPKEILTQEGLTVLE
;
A
#
# COMPACT_ATOMS: atom_id res chain seq x y z
N MET A 1 6.91 8.58 -25.85
CA MET A 1 7.02 9.07 -24.46
C MET A 1 7.84 10.36 -24.37
N ASN A 2 7.31 11.42 -23.77
CA ASN A 2 8.06 12.65 -23.46
C ASN A 2 8.39 12.69 -21.97
N ILE A 3 9.66 12.51 -21.61
CA ILE A 3 10.13 12.43 -20.21
C ILE A 3 9.88 13.72 -19.42
N ASN A 4 9.78 14.85 -20.14
CA ASN A 4 9.55 16.17 -19.55
C ASN A 4 8.15 16.33 -18.95
N ASN A 5 7.21 15.43 -19.28
CA ASN A 5 5.85 15.48 -18.76
C ASN A 5 5.73 14.93 -17.33
N HIS A 6 6.81 14.41 -16.73
CA HIS A 6 6.76 13.88 -15.38
C HIS A 6 6.64 15.00 -14.32
N PRO A 7 5.52 15.14 -13.58
CA PRO A 7 5.29 16.28 -12.69
C PRO A 7 6.22 16.28 -11.47
N CYS A 8 6.71 15.13 -10.99
CA CYS A 8 7.66 15.12 -9.88
C CYS A 8 9.12 15.45 -10.27
N PHE A 9 9.50 15.30 -11.54
CA PHE A 9 10.87 15.55 -11.99
C PHE A 9 10.99 16.90 -12.69
N ASN A 10 9.89 17.38 -13.28
CA ASN A 10 9.86 18.60 -14.08
C ASN A 10 8.88 19.62 -13.49
N PRO A 11 9.37 20.72 -12.88
CA PRO A 11 8.51 21.73 -12.23
C PRO A 11 7.45 22.35 -13.16
N LYS A 12 7.74 22.43 -14.46
CA LYS A 12 6.80 22.97 -15.46
C LYS A 12 5.63 22.02 -15.71
N ALA A 13 5.84 20.71 -15.60
CA ALA A 13 4.81 19.69 -15.85
C ALA A 13 3.79 19.58 -14.71
N CYS A 14 4.08 20.07 -13.51
CA CYS A 14 3.21 20.00 -12.33
C CYS A 14 1.80 20.55 -12.54
N LYS A 15 1.65 21.53 -13.45
CA LYS A 15 0.38 22.23 -13.71
C LYS A 15 -0.48 21.54 -14.76
N ASP A 16 0.16 20.87 -15.71
CA ASP A 16 -0.52 20.37 -16.91
C ASP A 16 -0.71 18.86 -16.86
N PHE A 17 0.22 18.14 -16.20
CA PHE A 17 0.29 16.69 -16.23
C PHE A 17 0.06 16.05 -14.86
N GLY A 18 -0.89 15.12 -14.84
CA GLY A 18 -1.22 14.34 -13.65
C GLY A 18 -0.46 13.02 -13.55
N ARG A 19 -0.51 12.46 -12.34
CA ARG A 19 -0.02 11.12 -12.01
C ARG A 19 -1.10 10.30 -11.34
N VAL A 20 -0.99 8.99 -11.43
CA VAL A 20 -1.74 8.00 -10.65
C VAL A 20 -0.76 7.07 -9.96
N HIS A 21 -0.96 6.81 -8.67
CA HIS A 21 -0.25 5.76 -7.95
C HIS A 21 -1.13 4.53 -7.76
N LEU A 22 -0.55 3.35 -8.00
CA LEU A 22 -1.23 2.06 -7.89
C LEU A 22 -0.74 1.33 -6.62
N PRO A 23 -1.57 1.22 -5.58
CA PRO A 23 -1.18 0.65 -4.29
C PRO A 23 -1.16 -0.88 -4.30
N VAL A 24 -0.16 -1.47 -4.96
CA VAL A 24 -0.01 -2.93 -5.14
C VAL A 24 1.07 -3.57 -4.25
N ALA A 25 1.77 -2.78 -3.44
CA ALA A 25 2.96 -3.20 -2.71
C ALA A 25 2.79 -3.10 -1.18
N PRO A 26 2.02 -3.97 -0.51
CA PRO A 26 1.71 -3.82 0.92
C PRO A 26 2.85 -4.19 1.89
N ALA A 27 3.68 -5.18 1.56
CA ALA A 27 4.77 -5.61 2.44
C ALA A 27 5.94 -4.62 2.43
N CYS A 28 6.75 -4.60 3.49
CA CYS A 28 8.02 -3.86 3.54
C CYS A 28 9.09 -4.70 4.24
N ASN A 29 10.31 -4.65 3.69
CA ASN A 29 11.49 -5.41 4.08
C ASN A 29 12.45 -4.65 5.04
N ILE A 30 12.11 -3.41 5.42
CA ILE A 30 12.82 -2.65 6.45
C ILE A 30 11.84 -2.05 7.47
N GLN A 31 12.33 -1.69 8.64
CA GLN A 31 11.60 -0.85 9.58
C GLN A 31 12.37 0.44 9.85
N CYS A 32 11.85 1.55 9.35
CA CYS A 32 12.34 2.88 9.72
C CYS A 32 11.80 3.26 11.11
N ASN A 33 12.63 3.86 11.96
CA ASN A 33 12.22 4.34 13.29
C ASN A 33 11.18 5.47 13.21
N PHE A 34 11.03 6.14 12.06
CA PHE A 34 10.03 7.18 11.80
C PHE A 34 8.74 6.66 11.12
N CYS A 35 8.62 5.35 10.89
CA CYS A 35 7.49 4.74 10.18
C CYS A 35 6.57 3.96 11.13
N ASN A 36 5.25 4.11 10.96
CA ASN A 36 4.23 3.25 11.54
C ASN A 36 3.55 2.45 10.40
N ARG A 37 3.65 1.11 10.45
CA ARG A 37 3.17 0.19 9.41
C ARG A 37 1.65 0.12 9.26
N LYS A 38 0.89 0.78 10.14
CA LYS A 38 -0.55 0.98 9.98
C LYS A 38 -0.89 1.94 8.83
N PHE A 39 0.10 2.66 8.33
CA PHE A 39 -0.02 3.69 7.29
C PHE A 39 0.92 3.40 6.12
N ASP A 40 0.65 4.06 5.01
CA ASP A 40 1.46 4.08 3.80
C ASP A 40 2.89 4.54 4.10
N CYS A 41 3.81 4.10 3.24
CA CYS A 41 5.23 4.36 3.33
C CYS A 41 5.50 5.86 3.32
N VAL A 42 5.94 6.38 4.48
CA VAL A 42 6.24 7.81 4.68
C VAL A 42 7.49 8.30 3.93
N ASN A 43 8.22 7.39 3.29
CA ASN A 43 9.31 7.73 2.38
C ASN A 43 8.81 8.44 1.11
N GLU A 44 7.57 8.20 0.70
CA GLU A 44 6.97 8.81 -0.49
C GLU A 44 5.60 9.44 -0.21
N SER A 45 4.90 8.94 0.81
CA SER A 45 3.56 9.37 1.21
C SER A 45 3.54 10.34 2.38
N ARG A 46 2.44 11.09 2.51
CA ARG A 46 2.16 11.85 3.73
C ARG A 46 1.95 10.88 4.91
N PRO A 47 2.40 11.22 6.12
CA PRO A 47 2.11 10.42 7.31
C PRO A 47 0.61 10.25 7.56
N GLY A 48 0.23 9.16 8.22
CA GLY A 48 -1.14 8.91 8.68
C GLY A 48 -2.14 8.48 7.59
N VAL A 49 -1.68 8.26 6.36
CA VAL A 49 -2.53 7.84 5.23
C VAL A 49 -2.54 6.32 5.12
N SER A 50 -3.67 5.70 4.84
CA SER A 50 -3.74 4.27 4.48
C SER A 50 -4.48 4.14 3.16
N SER A 51 -3.80 3.59 2.15
CA SER A 51 -4.39 3.27 0.86
C SER A 51 -5.09 1.90 0.91
N SER A 52 -6.11 1.73 0.07
CA SER A 52 -6.64 0.39 -0.22
C SER A 52 -5.61 -0.40 -1.03
N ILE A 53 -5.49 -1.71 -0.81
CA ILE A 53 -4.52 -2.54 -1.53
C ILE A 53 -5.20 -3.15 -2.76
N LEU A 54 -4.55 -3.06 -3.92
CA LEU A 54 -5.01 -3.67 -5.16
C LEU A 54 -4.11 -4.85 -5.55
N SER A 55 -4.71 -5.86 -6.19
CA SER A 55 -3.97 -6.77 -7.06
C SER A 55 -3.57 -6.09 -8.38
N PRO A 56 -2.66 -6.67 -9.17
CA PRO A 56 -2.31 -6.16 -10.49
C PRO A 56 -3.53 -5.94 -11.41
N ASP A 57 -4.49 -6.85 -11.46
CA ASP A 57 -5.68 -6.73 -12.33
C ASP A 57 -6.67 -5.68 -11.86
N GLN A 58 -6.90 -5.61 -10.55
CA GLN A 58 -7.70 -4.53 -9.97
C GLN A 58 -7.03 -3.17 -10.21
N ALA A 59 -5.69 -3.10 -10.16
CA ALA A 59 -4.94 -1.89 -10.47
C ALA A 59 -5.10 -1.47 -11.93
N MET A 60 -5.13 -2.41 -12.87
CA MET A 60 -5.42 -2.12 -14.28
C MET A 60 -6.86 -1.66 -14.52
N ALA A 61 -7.84 -2.30 -13.88
CA ALA A 61 -9.24 -1.89 -13.97
C ALA A 61 -9.45 -0.49 -13.40
N TYR A 62 -8.82 -0.19 -12.25
CA TYR A 62 -8.82 1.14 -11.66
C TYR A 62 -8.13 2.18 -12.56
N LEU A 63 -6.96 1.85 -13.11
CA LEU A 63 -6.22 2.73 -14.01
C LEU A 63 -7.06 3.13 -15.23
N ALA A 64 -7.78 2.18 -15.83
CA ALA A 64 -8.63 2.45 -16.98
C ALA A 64 -9.71 3.51 -16.68
N GLU A 65 -10.33 3.46 -15.51
CA GLU A 65 -11.30 4.47 -15.08
C GLU A 65 -10.65 5.82 -14.77
N VAL A 66 -9.47 5.82 -14.15
CA VAL A 66 -8.72 7.05 -13.89
C VAL A 66 -8.37 7.76 -15.20
N VAL A 67 -7.89 7.03 -16.20
CA VAL A 67 -7.55 7.58 -17.52
C VAL A 67 -8.79 8.09 -18.25
N ALA A 68 -9.90 7.35 -18.19
CA ALA A 68 -11.16 7.80 -18.77
C ALA A 68 -11.70 9.08 -18.09
N ALA A 69 -11.52 9.21 -16.77
CA ALA A 69 -11.97 10.37 -16.01
C ALA A 69 -11.02 11.58 -16.09
N LYS A 70 -9.72 11.36 -16.31
CA LYS A 70 -8.68 12.39 -16.32
C LYS A 70 -7.83 12.24 -17.59
N GLY A 71 -8.11 13.07 -18.59
CA GLY A 71 -7.40 13.05 -19.88
C GLY A 71 -5.94 13.52 -19.84
N ASN A 72 -5.45 14.03 -18.70
CA ASN A 72 -4.10 14.58 -18.57
C ASN A 72 -3.16 13.73 -17.68
N ILE A 73 -3.51 12.48 -17.38
CA ILE A 73 -2.62 11.56 -16.67
C ILE A 73 -1.49 11.13 -17.61
N SER A 74 -0.25 11.45 -17.25
CA SER A 74 0.95 11.09 -18.02
C SER A 74 1.85 10.07 -17.31
N VAL A 75 1.67 9.91 -16.00
CA VAL A 75 2.53 9.05 -15.16
C VAL A 75 1.70 8.03 -14.40
N VAL A 76 2.17 6.78 -14.42
CA VAL A 76 1.71 5.72 -13.53
C VAL A 76 2.86 5.33 -12.60
N GLY A 77 2.62 5.40 -11.30
CA GLY A 77 3.61 5.14 -10.26
C GLY A 77 3.25 3.99 -9.33
N ILE A 78 4.25 3.30 -8.80
CA ILE A 78 4.09 2.38 -7.66
C ILE A 78 4.99 2.85 -6.51
N ALA A 79 4.37 3.23 -5.39
CA ALA A 79 5.07 3.87 -4.27
C ALA A 79 4.74 3.28 -2.88
N GLY A 80 3.93 2.23 -2.80
CA GLY A 80 3.55 1.63 -1.51
C GLY A 80 2.26 0.80 -1.59
N PRO A 81 1.59 0.54 -0.44
CA PRO A 81 1.80 1.11 0.90
C PRO A 81 3.11 0.77 1.63
N GLY A 82 3.79 -0.30 1.27
CA GLY A 82 5.09 -0.73 1.79
C GLY A 82 6.24 -0.38 0.84
N ASP A 83 7.06 -1.37 0.49
CA ASP A 83 8.13 -1.22 -0.51
C ASP A 83 7.83 -2.08 -1.77
N PRO A 84 7.91 -1.51 -2.98
CA PRO A 84 7.62 -2.26 -4.22
C PRO A 84 8.46 -3.53 -4.40
N PHE A 85 9.71 -3.56 -3.95
CA PHE A 85 10.60 -4.72 -4.09
C PHE A 85 10.65 -5.61 -2.85
N ALA A 86 9.83 -5.31 -1.84
CA ALA A 86 9.33 -6.31 -0.91
C ALA A 86 8.11 -7.08 -1.47
N ASN A 87 7.52 -6.60 -2.57
CA ASN A 87 6.39 -7.19 -3.28
C ASN A 87 6.70 -7.33 -4.79
N PRO A 88 7.85 -7.90 -5.18
CA PRO A 88 8.35 -7.77 -6.54
C PRO A 88 7.44 -8.41 -7.58
N VAL A 89 6.73 -9.49 -7.23
CA VAL A 89 5.81 -10.18 -8.15
C VAL A 89 4.68 -9.23 -8.56
N GLN A 90 3.98 -8.63 -7.59
CA GLN A 90 2.86 -7.73 -7.84
C GLN A 90 3.32 -6.44 -8.53
N THR A 91 4.46 -5.89 -8.09
CA THR A 91 5.04 -4.67 -8.67
C THR A 91 5.38 -4.87 -10.15
N MET A 92 6.19 -5.89 -10.47
CA MET A 92 6.63 -6.10 -11.86
C MET A 92 5.48 -6.53 -12.77
N GLU A 93 4.56 -7.36 -12.29
CA GLU A 93 3.36 -7.73 -13.05
C GLU A 93 2.51 -6.51 -13.39
N THR A 94 2.29 -5.61 -12.44
CA THR A 94 1.54 -4.38 -12.66
C THR A 94 2.25 -3.49 -13.69
N LEU A 95 3.56 -3.27 -13.57
CA LEU A 95 4.31 -2.44 -14.52
C LEU A 95 4.29 -3.01 -15.94
N ARG A 96 4.44 -4.34 -16.11
CA ARG A 96 4.31 -5.01 -17.41
C ARG A 96 2.93 -4.77 -18.03
N LYS A 97 1.85 -4.98 -17.25
CA LYS A 97 0.47 -4.77 -17.69
C LYS A 97 0.23 -3.32 -18.10
N VAL A 98 0.72 -2.36 -17.32
CA VAL A 98 0.61 -0.93 -17.66
C VAL A 98 1.38 -0.62 -18.93
N ARG A 99 2.63 -1.08 -19.08
CA ARG A 99 3.42 -0.86 -20.30
C ARG A 99 2.71 -1.43 -21.54
N GLN A 100 2.12 -2.61 -21.43
CA GLN A 100 1.40 -3.26 -22.52
C GLN A 100 0.13 -2.47 -22.92
N ALA A 101 -0.65 -2.02 -21.95
CA ALA A 101 -1.92 -1.32 -22.21
C ALA A 101 -1.75 0.18 -22.53
N TYR A 102 -0.72 0.82 -21.98
CA TYR A 102 -0.47 2.26 -22.07
C TYR A 102 1.00 2.54 -22.44
N PRO A 103 1.43 2.23 -23.68
CA PRO A 103 2.83 2.29 -24.08
C PRO A 103 3.44 3.70 -24.06
N ASP A 104 2.61 4.76 -24.04
CA ASP A 104 3.06 6.14 -23.96
C ASP A 104 3.10 6.72 -22.54
N MET A 105 2.63 5.98 -21.54
CA MET A 105 2.70 6.43 -20.15
C MET A 105 4.13 6.32 -19.62
N LEU A 106 4.52 7.34 -18.85
CA LEU A 106 5.73 7.29 -18.07
C LEU A 106 5.49 6.39 -16.85
N LEU A 107 6.34 5.40 -16.69
CA LEU A 107 6.31 4.52 -15.52
C LEU A 107 7.32 5.00 -14.49
N CYS A 108 6.90 5.04 -13.23
CA CYS A 108 7.80 5.32 -12.12
C CYS A 108 7.62 4.36 -10.94
N VAL A 109 8.71 4.13 -10.21
CA VAL A 109 8.70 3.29 -9.00
C VAL A 109 9.50 3.97 -7.91
N ALA A 110 9.02 3.86 -6.67
CA ALA A 110 9.75 4.39 -5.52
C ALA A 110 10.03 3.31 -4.49
N SER A 111 11.30 3.17 -4.09
CA SER A 111 11.75 2.09 -3.21
C SER A 111 12.75 2.57 -2.16
N ASN A 112 12.88 1.80 -1.08
CA ASN A 112 14.00 1.92 -0.15
C ASN A 112 15.33 1.40 -0.74
N GLY A 113 15.31 0.68 -1.87
CA GLY A 113 16.51 0.24 -2.59
C GLY A 113 17.15 -1.07 -2.11
N LEU A 114 16.59 -1.77 -1.11
CA LEU A 114 17.17 -3.01 -0.60
C LEU A 114 17.16 -4.15 -1.63
N ASN A 115 16.01 -4.35 -2.29
CA ASN A 115 15.72 -5.54 -3.11
C ASN A 115 15.48 -5.24 -4.60
N ILE A 116 15.73 -4.02 -5.06
CA ILE A 116 15.51 -3.63 -6.46
C ILE A 116 16.54 -4.23 -7.43
N GLY A 117 17.75 -4.54 -6.95
CA GLY A 117 18.88 -4.97 -7.76
C GLY A 117 18.61 -6.08 -8.80
N PRO A 118 17.91 -7.18 -8.45
CA PRO A 118 17.61 -8.25 -9.39
C PRO A 118 16.65 -7.86 -10.54
N TYR A 119 16.01 -6.70 -10.47
CA TYR A 119 14.96 -6.28 -11.42
C TYR A 119 15.42 -5.12 -12.32
N LEU A 120 16.66 -4.65 -12.20
CA LEU A 120 17.15 -3.47 -12.91
C LEU A 120 17.07 -3.61 -14.43
N ASP A 121 17.46 -4.76 -14.97
CA ASP A 121 17.38 -5.04 -16.41
C ASP A 121 15.93 -5.01 -16.88
N GLU A 122 15.06 -5.72 -16.17
CA GLU A 122 13.64 -5.80 -16.51
C GLU A 122 12.94 -4.43 -16.41
N LEU A 123 13.29 -3.61 -15.43
CA LEU A 123 12.79 -2.23 -15.31
C LEU A 123 13.17 -1.39 -16.53
N ALA A 124 14.38 -1.56 -17.05
CA ALA A 124 14.83 -0.88 -18.27
C ALA A 124 14.10 -1.43 -19.51
N GLU A 125 13.94 -2.75 -19.63
CA GLU A 125 13.24 -3.41 -20.74
C GLU A 125 11.77 -2.99 -20.86
N ILE A 126 11.06 -2.85 -19.73
CA ILE A 126 9.68 -2.34 -19.72
C ILE A 126 9.60 -0.80 -19.75
N CYS A 127 10.73 -0.13 -20.00
CA CYS A 127 10.86 1.31 -20.10
C CYS A 127 10.34 2.06 -18.86
N VAL A 128 10.70 1.61 -17.65
CA VAL A 128 10.54 2.45 -16.46
C VAL A 128 11.46 3.65 -16.60
N SER A 129 10.86 4.84 -16.68
CA SER A 129 11.59 6.06 -16.99
C SER A 129 12.20 6.70 -15.75
N HIS A 130 11.58 6.53 -14.59
CA HIS A 130 11.98 7.20 -13.36
C HIS A 130 11.94 6.27 -12.15
N VAL A 131 13.01 6.24 -11.37
CA VAL A 131 13.06 5.50 -10.11
C VAL A 131 13.45 6.44 -8.97
N SER A 132 12.71 6.37 -7.87
CA SER A 132 13.04 7.08 -6.63
C SER A 132 13.63 6.11 -5.61
N ILE A 133 14.83 6.38 -5.09
CA ILE A 133 15.45 5.60 -4.00
C ILE A 133 15.53 6.47 -2.75
N THR A 134 15.04 5.97 -1.63
CA THR A 134 15.14 6.70 -0.36
C THR A 134 16.42 6.38 0.38
N VAL A 135 17.33 7.35 0.49
CA VAL A 135 18.62 7.26 1.18
C VAL A 135 18.65 8.29 2.30
N ASN A 136 18.65 7.83 3.55
CA ASN A 136 18.62 8.72 4.72
C ASN A 136 19.97 8.87 5.42
N ALA A 137 20.97 8.06 5.07
CA ALA A 137 22.34 8.12 5.57
C ALA A 137 23.30 7.46 4.59
N VAL A 138 24.52 7.99 4.48
CA VAL A 138 25.69 7.35 3.83
C VAL A 138 26.78 6.97 4.85
N ASP A 139 26.54 7.25 6.13
CA ASP A 139 27.28 6.72 7.27
C ASP A 139 26.41 5.68 8.01
N PRO A 140 26.86 4.41 8.14
CA PRO A 140 26.13 3.38 8.88
C PRO A 140 25.86 3.71 10.36
N VAL A 141 26.71 4.50 11.03
CA VAL A 141 26.53 4.94 12.43
C VAL A 141 25.38 5.93 12.56
N ILE A 142 25.11 6.69 11.50
CA ILE A 142 23.89 7.50 11.43
C ILE A 142 22.70 6.59 11.05
N GLY A 143 22.90 5.70 10.09
CA GLY A 143 21.89 4.76 9.61
C GLY A 143 21.28 3.86 10.70
N GLU A 144 22.07 3.38 11.66
CA GLU A 144 21.56 2.55 12.77
C GLU A 144 20.52 3.28 13.64
N LYS A 145 20.60 4.62 13.73
CA LYS A 145 19.62 5.45 14.46
C LYS A 145 18.32 5.60 13.68
N ILE A 146 18.35 5.36 12.37
CA ILE A 146 17.24 5.56 11.44
C ILE A 146 16.43 4.29 11.24
N TYR A 147 17.07 3.11 11.27
CA TYR A 147 16.43 1.82 10.96
C TYR A 147 16.43 0.90 12.18
N SER A 148 15.27 0.39 12.60
CA SER A 148 15.16 -0.58 13.70
C SER A 148 15.65 -1.96 13.30
N TRP A 149 15.36 -2.36 12.06
CA TRP A 149 15.79 -3.63 11.49
C TRP A 149 15.70 -3.61 9.97
N VAL A 150 16.47 -4.50 9.34
CA VAL A 150 16.46 -4.77 7.89
C VAL A 150 16.33 -6.27 7.69
N ARG A 151 15.40 -6.70 6.83
CA ARG A 151 15.15 -8.11 6.53
C ARG A 151 15.55 -8.42 5.09
N ASP A 152 16.65 -9.15 4.93
CA ASP A 152 17.08 -9.69 3.66
C ASP A 152 16.64 -11.16 3.60
N ASN A 153 15.72 -11.48 2.69
CA ASN A 153 15.11 -12.80 2.57
C ASN A 153 14.49 -13.29 3.90
N LYS A 154 15.02 -14.39 4.43
CA LYS A 154 14.58 -14.99 5.71
C LYS A 154 15.36 -14.47 6.92
N LYS A 155 16.39 -13.64 6.72
CA LYS A 155 17.27 -13.16 7.79
C LYS A 155 16.93 -11.71 8.16
N THR A 156 16.55 -11.51 9.42
CA THR A 156 16.41 -10.17 10.01
C THR A 156 17.71 -9.78 10.68
N MET A 157 18.18 -8.57 10.40
CA MET A 157 19.36 -7.96 11.00
C MET A 157 18.95 -6.78 11.88
N GLY A 158 19.66 -6.61 12.99
CA GLY A 158 19.52 -5.44 13.85
C GLY A 158 20.01 -4.14 13.17
N PRO A 159 19.85 -3.00 13.84
CA PRO A 159 20.08 -1.67 13.27
C PRO A 159 21.42 -1.49 12.54
N GLU A 160 22.52 -1.80 13.22
CA GLU A 160 23.88 -1.52 12.73
C GLU A 160 24.24 -2.35 11.48
N LEU A 161 24.07 -3.67 11.55
CA LEU A 161 24.30 -4.58 10.41
C LEU A 161 23.29 -4.32 9.29
N GLY A 162 22.04 -4.03 9.64
CA GLY A 162 20.98 -3.71 8.70
C GLY A 162 21.26 -2.44 7.91
N ALA A 163 21.67 -1.36 8.58
CA ALA A 163 22.03 -0.09 7.96
C ALA A 163 23.19 -0.24 6.97
N ARG A 164 24.25 -0.98 7.35
CA ARG A 164 25.37 -1.30 6.45
C ARG A 164 24.91 -2.05 5.20
N LEU A 165 24.08 -3.07 5.37
CA LEU A 165 23.56 -3.86 4.25
C LEU A 165 22.70 -3.00 3.32
N LEU A 166 21.77 -2.24 3.89
CA LEU A 166 20.85 -1.39 3.15
C LEU A 166 21.62 -0.36 2.33
N LEU A 167 22.57 0.34 2.94
CA LEU A 167 23.41 1.32 2.26
C LEU A 167 24.13 0.68 1.07
N ARG A 168 24.79 -0.47 1.27
CA ARG A 168 25.48 -1.18 0.18
C ARG A 168 24.54 -1.53 -0.98
N ARG A 169 23.34 -2.02 -0.69
CA ARG A 169 22.33 -2.36 -1.70
C ARG A 169 21.81 -1.13 -2.43
N GLN A 170 21.54 -0.04 -1.70
CA GLN A 170 21.12 1.24 -2.27
C GLN A 170 22.17 1.80 -3.23
N MET A 171 23.44 1.82 -2.85
CA MET A 171 24.52 2.34 -3.70
C MET A 171 24.65 1.51 -4.98
N SER A 172 24.60 0.17 -4.84
CA SER A 172 24.61 -0.74 -6.00
C SER A 172 23.39 -0.55 -6.90
N ALA A 173 22.20 -0.35 -6.33
CA ALA A 173 20.97 -0.12 -7.07
C ALA A 173 21.01 1.18 -7.85
N ILE A 174 21.45 2.28 -7.21
CA ILE A 174 21.56 3.59 -7.85
C ILE A 174 22.52 3.53 -9.04
N ARG A 175 23.72 2.96 -8.87
CA ARG A 175 24.68 2.77 -9.98
C ARG A 175 24.05 2.00 -11.14
N GLY A 176 23.43 0.87 -10.83
CA GLY A 176 22.82 0.04 -11.87
C GLY A 176 21.63 0.68 -12.58
N LEU A 177 20.85 1.54 -11.90
CA LEU A 177 19.79 2.34 -12.52
C LEU A 177 20.36 3.39 -13.48
N VAL A 178 21.38 4.13 -13.03
CA VAL A 178 22.04 5.17 -13.83
C VAL A 178 22.72 4.56 -15.07
N GLU A 179 23.43 3.44 -14.92
CA GLU A 179 24.05 2.69 -16.03
C GLU A 179 23.04 2.28 -17.12
N ARG A 180 21.77 2.09 -16.74
CA ARG A 180 20.68 1.71 -17.65
C ARG A 180 19.92 2.93 -18.20
N GLY A 181 20.37 4.14 -17.91
CA GLY A 181 19.74 5.38 -18.38
C GLY A 181 18.37 5.67 -17.75
N ILE A 182 18.06 5.07 -16.61
CA ILE A 182 16.84 5.36 -15.85
C ILE A 182 17.09 6.62 -15.03
N MET A 183 16.18 7.61 -15.10
CA MET A 183 16.31 8.81 -14.28
C MET A 183 16.14 8.47 -12.79
N VAL A 184 17.14 8.80 -11.98
CA VAL A 184 17.16 8.49 -10.55
C VAL A 184 16.91 9.75 -9.74
N LYS A 185 15.91 9.67 -8.86
CA LYS A 185 15.69 10.65 -7.80
C LYS A 185 16.05 10.05 -6.44
N VAL A 186 16.79 10.76 -5.62
CA VAL A 186 17.01 10.35 -4.23
C VAL A 186 16.17 11.17 -3.28
N ASN A 187 15.39 10.48 -2.45
CA ASN A 187 14.66 11.08 -1.34
C ASN A 187 15.47 10.96 -0.06
N THR A 188 15.54 12.05 0.71
CA THR A 188 16.14 12.06 2.05
C THR A 188 15.19 12.74 3.01
N ILE A 189 14.79 12.02 4.07
CA ILE A 189 14.02 12.57 5.18
C ILE A 189 14.99 13.16 6.20
N VAL A 190 14.84 14.45 6.48
CA VAL A 190 15.62 15.18 7.48
C VAL A 190 15.02 14.92 8.87
N LEU A 191 15.78 14.21 9.69
CA LEU A 191 15.46 13.86 11.07
C LEU A 191 16.31 14.76 11.99
N PRO A 192 15.71 15.73 12.69
CA PRO A 192 16.45 16.65 13.54
C PRO A 192 17.28 15.93 14.60
N GLY A 193 18.53 16.39 14.79
CA GLY A 193 19.48 15.78 15.73
C GLY A 193 20.01 14.39 15.32
N ILE A 194 19.59 13.84 14.17
CA ILE A 194 20.07 12.55 13.67
C ILE A 194 20.91 12.71 12.40
N ASN A 195 20.32 13.23 11.32
CA ASN A 195 21.00 13.31 10.01
C ASN A 195 21.03 14.73 9.39
N GLU A 196 20.56 15.75 10.10
CA GLU A 196 20.50 17.12 9.58
C GLU A 196 21.86 17.67 9.13
N THR A 197 22.94 17.38 9.87
CA THR A 197 24.31 17.77 9.53
C THR A 197 24.91 16.92 8.40
N HIS A 198 24.30 15.77 8.12
CA HIS A 198 24.77 14.77 7.18
C HIS A 198 24.12 14.88 5.79
N VAL A 199 23.07 15.71 5.64
CA VAL A 199 22.35 15.88 4.35
C VAL A 199 23.28 16.28 3.21
N ALA A 200 24.28 17.13 3.48
CA ALA A 200 25.26 17.55 2.47
C ALA A 200 26.15 16.39 2.01
N ASP A 201 26.54 15.50 2.91
CA ASP A 201 27.32 14.30 2.58
C ASP A 201 26.53 13.34 1.70
N ILE A 202 25.26 13.12 2.04
CA ILE A 202 24.35 12.30 1.23
C ILE A 202 24.24 12.92 -0.17
N ALA A 203 23.98 14.22 -0.26
CA ALA A 203 23.84 14.92 -1.54
C ALA A 203 25.12 14.83 -2.40
N ARG A 204 26.30 15.00 -1.79
CA ARG A 204 27.60 14.85 -2.45
C ARG A 204 27.80 13.43 -2.98
N GLU A 205 27.54 12.41 -2.15
CA GLU A 205 27.66 11.01 -2.56
C GLU A 205 26.69 10.67 -3.70
N MET A 206 25.43 11.11 -3.62
CA MET A 206 24.44 10.87 -4.67
C MET A 206 24.83 11.55 -5.99
N SER A 207 25.42 12.74 -5.93
CA SER A 207 25.94 13.44 -7.11
C SER A 207 27.05 12.63 -7.79
N LEU A 208 28.00 12.07 -7.02
CA LEU A 208 29.07 11.21 -7.54
C LEU A 208 28.55 9.93 -8.22
N LEU A 209 27.38 9.45 -7.82
CA LEU A 209 26.73 8.28 -8.42
C LEU A 209 25.89 8.60 -9.66
N GLY A 210 25.80 9.87 -10.06
CA GLY A 210 25.03 10.29 -11.24
C GLY A 210 23.52 10.40 -11.01
N VAL A 211 23.07 10.63 -9.77
CA VAL A 211 21.65 10.88 -9.47
C VAL A 211 21.21 12.21 -10.09
N ASP A 212 20.07 12.23 -10.77
CA ASP A 212 19.57 13.41 -11.49
C ASP A 212 18.95 14.46 -10.57
N LEU A 213 18.24 14.00 -9.54
CA LEU A 213 17.41 14.87 -8.71
C LEU A 213 17.44 14.43 -7.25
N PHE A 214 17.53 15.40 -6.36
CA PHE A 214 17.52 15.17 -4.92
C PHE A 214 16.33 15.86 -4.26
N ASN A 215 15.61 15.12 -3.42
CA ASN A 215 14.43 15.60 -2.73
C ASN A 215 14.64 15.52 -1.22
N CYS A 216 15.12 16.64 -0.67
CA CYS A 216 15.28 16.84 0.76
C CYS A 216 13.94 17.22 1.41
N MET A 217 13.39 16.30 2.19
CA MET A 217 12.05 16.40 2.79
C MET A 217 12.12 16.55 4.31
N PRO A 218 11.27 17.39 4.93
CA PRO A 218 11.22 17.47 6.38
C PRO A 218 10.65 16.19 6.99
N TYR A 219 11.08 15.79 8.18
CA TYR A 219 10.35 14.79 8.97
C TYR A 219 9.02 15.36 9.48
N PHE A 220 7.99 14.53 9.59
CA PHE A 220 6.75 14.85 10.31
C PHE A 220 6.51 13.79 11.37
N PRO A 221 6.14 14.19 12.60
CA PRO A 221 5.78 13.27 13.66
C PRO A 221 4.75 12.24 13.19
N ASN A 222 5.08 10.96 13.35
CA ASN A 222 4.17 9.87 13.04
C ASN A 222 3.82 9.14 14.34
N GLU A 223 2.58 9.25 14.78
CA GLU A 223 2.12 8.65 16.01
C GLU A 223 2.32 7.13 15.98
N GLY A 224 2.85 6.57 17.07
CA GLY A 224 3.18 5.14 17.16
C GLY A 224 4.47 4.70 16.45
N ALA A 225 5.22 5.61 15.82
CA ALA A 225 6.60 5.33 15.39
C ALA A 225 7.60 5.55 16.54
N ASN A 226 8.78 4.92 16.49
CA ASN A 226 9.82 5.04 17.52
C ASN A 226 10.34 6.49 17.68
N LEU A 227 10.32 7.27 16.60
CA LEU A 227 10.73 8.68 16.57
C LEU A 227 9.55 9.66 16.65
N SER A 228 8.38 9.22 17.12
CA SER A 228 7.19 10.08 17.26
C SER A 228 7.43 11.33 18.13
N HIS A 229 8.42 11.27 19.03
CA HIS A 229 8.83 12.36 19.92
C HIS A 229 9.65 13.46 19.21
N LEU A 230 10.23 13.20 18.04
CA LEU A 230 10.98 14.21 17.30
C LEU A 230 10.02 15.26 16.73
N SER A 231 10.43 16.53 16.74
CA SER A 231 9.69 17.63 16.12
C SER A 231 9.98 17.75 14.62
N GLU A 232 9.09 18.43 13.89
CA GLU A 232 9.32 18.77 12.49
C GLU A 232 10.50 19.75 12.36
N PRO A 233 11.43 19.55 11.40
CA PRO A 233 12.46 20.52 11.09
C PRO A 233 11.86 21.88 10.71
N SER A 234 12.35 22.97 11.30
CA SER A 234 11.87 24.32 10.95
C SER A 234 12.07 24.65 9.47
N ALA A 235 11.20 25.49 8.91
CA ALA A 235 11.35 25.96 7.53
C ALA A 235 12.70 26.63 7.25
N LYS A 236 13.27 27.33 8.25
CA LYS A 236 14.62 27.93 8.19
C LYS A 236 15.70 26.86 8.06
N LEU A 237 15.62 25.79 8.85
CA LEU A 237 16.53 24.66 8.76
C LEU A 237 16.43 23.97 7.39
N MET A 238 15.21 23.64 6.94
CA MET A 238 15.00 23.02 5.63
C MET A 238 15.53 23.88 4.48
N LYS A 239 15.35 25.20 4.53
CA LYS A 239 15.91 26.12 3.52
C LYS A 239 17.43 26.09 3.51
N LYS A 240 18.07 26.06 4.68
CA LYS A 240 19.53 25.92 4.82
C LYS A 240 20.03 24.60 4.22
N LEU A 241 19.40 23.49 4.59
CA LEU A 241 19.82 22.15 4.14
C LEU A 241 19.63 21.95 2.64
N ARG A 242 18.50 22.41 2.07
CA ARG A 242 18.27 22.41 0.62
C ARG A 242 19.28 23.27 -0.13
N LYS A 243 19.69 24.41 0.44
CA LYS A 243 20.73 25.26 -0.16
C LYS A 243 22.07 24.52 -0.20
N ALA A 244 22.49 23.90 0.91
CA ALA A 244 23.72 23.13 0.97
C ALA A 244 23.71 21.93 0.01
N ALA A 245 22.62 21.15 -0.03
CA ALA A 245 22.51 20.02 -0.95
C ALA A 245 22.50 20.45 -2.43
N ARG A 246 21.97 21.64 -2.74
CA ARG A 246 21.94 22.20 -4.10
C ARG A 246 23.33 22.49 -4.67
N GLU A 247 24.34 22.66 -3.83
CA GLU A 247 25.73 22.85 -4.28
C GLU A 247 26.26 21.60 -5.02
N PHE A 248 25.71 20.42 -4.73
CA PHE A 248 26.13 19.15 -5.32
C PHE A 248 25.15 18.60 -6.36
N ILE A 249 23.84 18.74 -6.12
CA ILE A 249 22.80 18.05 -6.91
C ILE A 249 21.50 18.88 -6.98
N PRO A 250 20.83 18.95 -8.15
CA PRO A 250 19.56 19.66 -8.29
C PRO A 250 18.52 19.24 -7.25
N GLN A 251 17.76 20.21 -6.73
CA GLN A 251 16.78 19.99 -5.66
C GLN A 251 15.34 20.01 -6.17
N MET A 252 14.54 19.02 -5.79
CA MET A 252 13.09 19.04 -5.95
C MET A 252 12.46 19.95 -4.88
N THR A 253 11.98 21.14 -5.28
CA THR A 253 11.38 22.12 -4.35
C THR A 253 9.86 22.12 -4.31
N HIS A 254 9.20 21.46 -5.27
CA HIS A 254 7.75 21.45 -5.45
C HIS A 254 7.09 20.16 -4.92
N CYS A 255 7.83 19.34 -4.16
CA CYS A 255 7.30 18.10 -3.61
C CYS A 255 6.15 18.35 -2.63
N LYS A 256 5.00 17.74 -2.89
CA LYS A 256 3.81 17.74 -2.01
C LYS A 256 3.62 16.45 -1.23
N ARG A 257 4.60 15.52 -1.32
CA ARG A 257 4.59 14.18 -0.69
C ARG A 257 3.31 13.43 -1.03
N CYS A 258 3.26 12.89 -2.24
CA CYS A 258 2.03 12.31 -2.78
C CYS A 258 1.64 11.04 -2.02
N ARG A 259 0.35 10.77 -1.83
CA ARG A 259 -0.11 9.50 -1.25
C ARG A 259 0.21 8.30 -2.15
N ALA A 260 0.23 7.08 -1.61
CA ALA A 260 0.41 5.85 -2.39
C ALA A 260 -0.80 5.55 -3.31
N ASP A 261 -1.91 6.25 -3.13
CA ASP A 261 -3.12 6.25 -3.95
C ASP A 261 -3.40 7.61 -4.63
N ALA A 262 -2.39 8.47 -4.77
CA ALA A 262 -2.56 9.80 -5.35
C ALA A 262 -3.02 9.74 -6.81
N VAL A 263 -4.01 10.56 -7.17
CA VAL A 263 -4.49 10.74 -8.55
C VAL A 263 -4.67 12.22 -8.89
N GLY A 264 -4.24 12.63 -10.09
CA GLY A 264 -4.43 13.99 -10.62
C GLY A 264 -3.15 14.83 -10.62
N LEU A 265 -3.26 16.16 -10.52
CA LEU A 265 -2.12 17.09 -10.42
C LEU A 265 -1.54 17.12 -8.99
N LEU A 266 -0.29 17.55 -8.83
CA LEU A 266 0.38 17.57 -7.51
C LEU A 266 -0.40 18.34 -6.43
N ASP A 267 -1.09 19.40 -6.86
CA ASP A 267 -1.88 20.30 -6.01
C ASP A 267 -3.38 19.97 -5.99
N ASP A 268 -3.83 18.94 -6.72
CA ASP A 268 -5.24 18.55 -6.72
C ASP A 268 -5.66 18.13 -5.30
N PRO A 269 -6.83 18.60 -4.82
CA PRO A 269 -7.43 18.04 -3.62
C PRO A 269 -7.80 16.57 -3.86
N LEU A 270 -7.97 15.84 -2.76
CA LEU A 270 -8.35 14.44 -2.79
C LEU A 270 -9.67 14.26 -3.57
N ASN A 271 -9.63 13.50 -4.68
CA ASN A 271 -10.83 13.22 -5.46
C ASN A 271 -11.62 12.08 -4.80
N THR A 272 -12.69 12.43 -4.09
CA THR A 272 -13.58 11.49 -3.37
C THR A 272 -14.13 10.39 -4.28
N HIS A 273 -14.62 10.76 -5.46
CA HIS A 273 -15.14 9.80 -6.43
C HIS A 273 -14.08 8.76 -6.83
N LEU A 274 -12.87 9.20 -7.19
CA LEU A 274 -11.79 8.27 -7.59
C LEU A 274 -11.26 7.42 -6.43
N MET A 275 -11.33 7.89 -5.19
CA MET A 275 -11.04 7.02 -4.04
C MET A 275 -12.13 6.00 -3.80
N ASP A 276 -13.40 6.34 -4.03
CA ASP A 276 -14.48 5.37 -3.90
C ASP A 276 -14.40 4.32 -5.02
N ARG A 277 -13.96 4.70 -6.22
CA ARG A 277 -13.59 3.73 -7.27
C ARG A 277 -12.41 2.86 -6.87
N LEU A 278 -11.36 3.42 -6.27
CA LEU A 278 -10.23 2.64 -5.73
C LEU A 278 -10.72 1.60 -4.71
N LYS A 279 -11.53 2.02 -3.74
CA LYS A 279 -12.14 1.12 -2.74
C LYS A 279 -13.05 0.08 -3.38
N HIS A 280 -13.82 0.47 -4.38
CA HIS A 280 -14.68 -0.45 -5.14
C HIS A 280 -13.84 -1.55 -5.78
N HIS A 281 -12.77 -1.21 -6.50
CA HIS A 281 -11.87 -2.18 -7.12
C HIS A 281 -11.13 -3.04 -6.10
N ALA A 282 -10.71 -2.47 -4.97
CA ALA A 282 -10.09 -3.24 -3.89
C ALA A 282 -11.00 -4.32 -3.29
N ASN A 283 -12.31 -4.05 -3.25
CA ASN A 283 -13.33 -4.97 -2.74
C ASN A 283 -13.99 -5.80 -3.84
N ALA A 284 -13.73 -5.49 -5.12
CA ALA A 284 -14.25 -6.25 -6.24
C ALA A 284 -13.64 -7.66 -6.21
N PRO A 285 -14.43 -8.71 -6.48
CA PRO A 285 -13.89 -10.05 -6.62
C PRO A 285 -12.83 -10.04 -7.73
N LEU A 286 -11.62 -10.52 -7.40
CA LEU A 286 -10.52 -10.64 -8.35
C LEU A 286 -11.00 -11.44 -9.56
N PRO A 287 -11.07 -10.86 -10.77
CA PRO A 287 -11.39 -11.64 -11.95
C PRO A 287 -10.12 -12.32 -12.45
N PHE A 288 -10.21 -13.59 -12.82
CA PHE A 288 -9.31 -14.20 -13.79
C PHE A 288 -9.98 -15.41 -14.45
N PRO A 289 -9.61 -15.78 -15.69
CA PRO A 289 -9.17 -14.99 -16.84
C PRO A 289 -10.13 -15.15 -18.04
N GLY A 290 -10.06 -14.21 -18.98
CA GLY A 290 -10.35 -14.48 -20.39
C GLY A 290 -11.82 -14.39 -20.82
N LYS A 291 -12.17 -13.24 -21.41
CA LYS A 291 -12.83 -13.22 -22.71
C LYS A 291 -12.56 -11.88 -23.38
N GLU A 292 -11.77 -11.93 -24.45
CA GLU A 292 -11.97 -11.03 -25.57
C GLU A 292 -13.44 -11.08 -26.00
N LYS A 293 -14.00 -9.90 -26.29
CA LYS A 293 -14.79 -9.57 -27.49
C LYS A 293 -15.64 -8.33 -27.18
N THR A 294 -15.28 -7.15 -27.69
CA THR A 294 -15.59 -6.56 -29.01
C THR A 294 -16.61 -5.44 -28.85
N PHE A 295 -16.28 -4.28 -29.42
CA PHE A 295 -17.22 -3.22 -29.75
C PHE A 295 -18.44 -3.77 -30.51
N SER A 296 -19.65 -3.40 -30.07
CA SER A 296 -20.74 -3.04 -30.98
C SER A 296 -21.86 -2.33 -30.22
N ALA A 297 -22.39 -1.29 -30.85
CA ALA A 297 -23.34 -0.31 -30.35
C ALA A 297 -24.74 -0.87 -29.98
N SER A 298 -25.43 -0.13 -29.10
CA SER A 298 -26.90 -0.16 -28.94
C SER A 298 -27.61 0.29 -30.23
N PRO A 299 -28.91 -0.01 -30.47
CA PRO A 299 -30.02 0.58 -29.70
C PRO A 299 -31.33 -0.25 -29.62
N GLY A 300 -32.27 0.16 -28.74
CA GLY A 300 -33.71 -0.11 -28.93
C GLY A 300 -34.50 -0.47 -27.67
N GLY A 301 -35.52 0.32 -27.35
CA GLY A 301 -36.31 0.25 -26.12
C GLY A 301 -37.38 -0.85 -26.04
N GLY A 302 -38.03 -0.94 -24.88
CA GLY A 302 -39.21 -1.77 -24.64
C GLY A 302 -39.65 -1.79 -23.18
N MET A 303 -40.63 -0.94 -22.84
CA MET A 303 -41.34 -0.93 -21.55
C MET A 303 -42.17 -2.21 -21.35
N ALA A 304 -42.23 -2.73 -20.12
CA ALA A 304 -43.42 -3.41 -19.59
C ALA A 304 -43.44 -3.38 -18.06
N ALA A 305 -44.61 -3.09 -17.49
CA ALA A 305 -44.86 -2.81 -16.09
C ALA A 305 -45.36 -4.04 -15.29
N SER A 306 -45.05 -3.98 -13.98
CA SER A 306 -45.76 -4.49 -12.80
C SER A 306 -46.18 -5.97 -12.67
N SER A 307 -45.70 -6.59 -11.60
CA SER A 307 -46.60 -7.18 -10.58
C SER A 307 -45.91 -7.13 -9.21
N LYS A 308 -46.62 -6.67 -8.18
CA LYS A 308 -46.19 -6.71 -6.76
C LYS A 308 -46.61 -8.05 -6.17
N PRO A 309 -45.76 -8.73 -5.37
CA PRO A 309 -46.24 -9.65 -4.35
C PRO A 309 -46.40 -8.90 -3.02
N THR A 310 -47.64 -8.83 -2.54
CA THR A 310 -47.96 -8.60 -1.14
C THR A 310 -47.66 -9.86 -0.35
N GLY A 311 -46.77 -9.78 0.64
CA GLY A 311 -46.50 -10.85 1.59
C GLY A 311 -45.79 -10.29 2.81
N ASP A 312 -46.32 -10.59 4.00
CA ASP A 312 -45.73 -10.24 5.29
C ASP A 312 -44.25 -10.67 5.39
N PRO A 313 -43.42 -9.96 6.17
CA PRO A 313 -42.03 -10.34 6.37
C PRO A 313 -41.92 -11.75 6.96
N PRO A 314 -41.00 -12.60 6.47
CA PRO A 314 -40.86 -13.96 6.96
C PRO A 314 -40.44 -13.94 8.44
N LYS A 315 -41.19 -14.66 9.29
CA LYS A 315 -40.81 -14.95 10.68
C LYS A 315 -39.40 -15.54 10.71
N LYS A 316 -38.49 -14.92 11.45
CA LYS A 316 -37.11 -15.41 11.66
C LYS A 316 -37.14 -16.86 12.13
N SER A 317 -36.53 -17.76 11.36
CA SER A 317 -36.30 -19.15 11.76
C SER A 317 -35.47 -19.21 13.05
N PRO A 318 -35.70 -20.17 13.95
CA PRO A 318 -34.92 -20.30 15.18
C PRO A 318 -33.45 -20.56 14.84
N ARG A 319 -32.54 -19.82 15.50
CA ARG A 319 -31.08 -20.04 15.40
C ARG A 319 -30.74 -21.28 16.23
N THR A 320 -30.35 -22.37 15.59
CA THR A 320 -30.15 -23.67 16.25
C THR A 320 -28.69 -24.15 16.28
N TYR A 321 -27.79 -23.45 15.59
CA TYR A 321 -26.39 -23.88 15.48
C TYR A 321 -25.46 -23.20 16.49
N VAL A 322 -24.37 -23.89 16.82
CA VAL A 322 -23.26 -23.37 17.64
C VAL A 322 -22.00 -23.34 16.80
N ALA A 323 -21.35 -22.19 16.73
CA ALA A 323 -20.07 -22.01 16.05
C ALA A 323 -18.91 -22.12 17.05
N VAL A 324 -17.85 -22.84 16.69
CA VAL A 324 -16.71 -23.12 17.58
C VAL A 324 -15.39 -22.80 16.91
N ALA A 325 -14.57 -21.98 17.56
CA ALA A 325 -13.19 -21.69 17.14
C ALA A 325 -12.22 -22.70 17.76
N THR A 326 -11.64 -23.54 16.91
CA THR A 326 -10.77 -24.65 17.33
C THR A 326 -9.67 -24.87 16.30
N ARG A 327 -8.45 -25.15 16.77
CA ARG A 327 -7.30 -25.46 15.91
C ARG A 327 -7.35 -26.90 15.42
N GLU A 328 -7.70 -27.85 16.29
CA GLU A 328 -7.64 -29.29 16.03
C GLU A 328 -9.02 -29.98 15.98
N GLY A 329 -10.10 -29.29 16.37
CA GLY A 329 -11.46 -29.86 16.40
C GLY A 329 -11.89 -30.45 17.75
N VAL A 330 -11.00 -30.48 18.75
CA VAL A 330 -11.23 -31.15 20.05
C VAL A 330 -11.44 -30.16 21.20
N LEU A 331 -10.71 -29.04 21.20
CA LEU A 331 -10.75 -28.02 22.26
C LEU A 331 -11.18 -26.66 21.70
N VAL A 332 -11.84 -25.84 22.52
CA VAL A 332 -12.07 -24.41 22.22
C VAL A 332 -10.81 -23.63 22.58
N ASN A 333 -9.85 -23.58 21.66
CA ASN A 333 -8.49 -23.07 21.91
C ASN A 333 -8.01 -22.03 20.89
N GLN A 334 -8.93 -21.46 20.12
CA GLN A 334 -8.59 -20.49 19.10
C GLN A 334 -9.25 -19.13 19.36
N HIS A 335 -8.41 -18.09 19.37
CA HIS A 335 -8.84 -16.71 19.42
C HIS A 335 -9.55 -16.31 18.11
N LEU A 336 -10.71 -15.64 18.19
CA LEU A 336 -11.52 -15.32 17.00
C LEU A 336 -10.76 -14.44 15.99
N GLY A 337 -9.92 -13.54 16.49
CA GLY A 337 -9.00 -12.70 15.72
C GLY A 337 -8.09 -13.47 14.75
N GLU A 338 -7.80 -14.73 15.02
CA GLU A 338 -6.92 -15.57 14.19
C GLU A 338 -7.68 -16.64 13.41
N ALA A 339 -8.91 -16.95 13.84
CA ALA A 339 -9.73 -18.00 13.26
C ALA A 339 -10.06 -17.70 11.78
N ARG A 340 -9.61 -18.59 10.89
CA ARG A 340 -9.94 -18.57 9.46
C ARG A 340 -11.16 -19.42 9.13
N THR A 341 -11.50 -20.34 10.01
CA THR A 341 -12.66 -21.24 9.90
C THR A 341 -13.28 -21.43 11.27
N LEU A 342 -14.58 -21.65 11.32
CA LEU A 342 -15.31 -22.11 12.50
C LEU A 342 -15.99 -23.43 12.19
N ASN A 343 -15.96 -24.36 13.15
CA ASN A 343 -16.73 -25.58 13.06
C ASN A 343 -18.16 -25.28 13.54
N ILE A 344 -19.15 -25.69 12.76
CA ILE A 344 -20.57 -25.48 13.06
C ILE A 344 -21.15 -26.78 13.57
N TYR A 345 -21.81 -26.73 14.72
CA TYR A 345 -22.45 -27.87 15.36
C TYR A 345 -23.97 -27.65 15.46
N ASP A 346 -24.71 -28.71 15.20
CA ASP A 346 -26.13 -28.81 15.50
C ASP A 346 -26.30 -29.38 16.91
N ILE A 347 -27.05 -28.67 17.76
CA ILE A 347 -27.34 -29.03 19.14
C ILE A 347 -28.81 -29.41 19.35
N SER A 348 -29.58 -29.63 18.28
CA SER A 348 -30.98 -30.07 18.34
C SER A 348 -31.15 -31.54 18.76
N HIS A 349 -30.06 -32.29 18.87
CA HIS A 349 -30.01 -33.70 19.25
C HIS A 349 -29.37 -33.85 20.64
N ASP A 350 -29.56 -35.00 21.30
CA ASP A 350 -28.99 -35.29 22.63
C ASP A 350 -27.45 -35.14 22.70
N ALA A 351 -26.77 -35.25 21.56
CA ALA A 351 -25.33 -35.01 21.41
C ALA A 351 -25.05 -33.97 20.30
N PRO A 352 -24.14 -33.00 20.51
CA PRO A 352 -23.75 -32.06 19.47
C PRO A 352 -23.13 -32.76 18.25
N MET A 353 -23.65 -32.50 17.06
CA MET A 353 -23.14 -33.06 15.81
C MET A 353 -22.46 -32.00 14.96
N MET A 354 -21.22 -32.24 14.50
CA MET A 354 -20.56 -31.32 13.58
C MET A 354 -21.23 -31.39 12.20
N VAL A 355 -21.70 -30.26 11.70
CA VAL A 355 -22.38 -30.13 10.40
C VAL A 355 -21.38 -29.78 9.30
N GLU A 356 -20.61 -28.70 9.52
CA GLU A 356 -19.72 -28.17 8.49
C GLU A 356 -18.63 -27.26 9.07
N LYS A 357 -17.72 -26.80 8.19
CA LYS A 357 -16.74 -25.75 8.50
C LYS A 357 -17.03 -24.52 7.67
N ARG A 358 -17.31 -23.39 8.32
CA ARG A 358 -17.51 -22.11 7.64
C ARG A 358 -16.24 -21.31 7.60
N ARG A 359 -15.92 -20.76 6.43
CA ARG A 359 -14.77 -19.85 6.28
C ARG A 359 -15.13 -18.47 6.78
N MET A 360 -14.25 -17.92 7.60
CA MET A 360 -14.41 -16.59 8.15
C MET A 360 -13.88 -15.52 7.18
N PRO A 361 -14.44 -14.30 7.20
CA PRO A 361 -13.86 -13.19 6.48
C PRO A 361 -12.40 -12.99 6.92
N LYS A 362 -11.54 -12.63 5.96
CA LYS A 362 -10.09 -12.54 6.18
C LYS A 362 -9.77 -11.55 7.31
N PRO A 363 -8.83 -11.87 8.22
CA PRO A 363 -8.30 -10.92 9.19
C PRO A 363 -7.80 -9.64 8.50
N GLY A 364 -8.03 -8.46 9.12
CA GLY A 364 -7.46 -7.18 8.66
C GLY A 364 -8.48 -6.12 8.21
N THR A 365 -9.76 -6.44 8.08
CA THR A 365 -10.81 -5.48 7.66
C THR A 365 -11.48 -4.72 8.81
N ARG A 366 -10.86 -4.70 10.01
CA ARG A 366 -11.42 -4.10 11.24
C ARG A 366 -12.86 -4.59 11.47
N ASP A 367 -13.79 -3.68 11.74
CA ASP A 367 -15.17 -3.98 12.15
C ASP A 367 -15.96 -4.71 11.07
N PHE A 368 -15.65 -4.49 9.80
CA PHE A 368 -16.28 -5.18 8.67
C PHE A 368 -16.08 -6.69 8.72
N ARG A 369 -14.98 -7.17 9.32
CA ARG A 369 -14.80 -8.61 9.56
C ARG A 369 -15.91 -9.15 10.45
N TRP A 370 -16.34 -8.39 11.45
CA TRP A 370 -17.30 -8.82 12.46
C TRP A 370 -18.72 -8.76 11.93
N PHE A 371 -19.07 -7.75 11.13
CA PHE A 371 -20.34 -7.74 10.38
C PHE A 371 -20.41 -8.91 9.38
N GLY A 372 -19.33 -9.18 8.64
CA GLY A 372 -19.28 -10.36 7.76
C GLY A 372 -19.32 -11.68 8.54
N THR A 373 -18.75 -11.71 9.74
CA THR A 373 -18.83 -12.87 10.64
C THR A 373 -20.26 -13.10 11.12
N ALA A 374 -20.97 -12.03 11.49
CA ALA A 374 -22.38 -12.11 11.86
C ALA A 374 -23.25 -12.64 10.72
N GLU A 375 -23.01 -12.20 9.48
CA GLU A 375 -23.74 -12.71 8.31
C GLU A 375 -23.45 -14.19 8.04
N VAL A 376 -22.19 -14.61 8.17
CA VAL A 376 -21.78 -16.03 8.04
C VAL A 376 -22.41 -16.91 9.15
N LEU A 377 -22.71 -16.33 10.31
CA LEU A 377 -23.24 -17.01 11.49
C LEU A 377 -24.69 -16.63 11.81
N LYS A 378 -25.45 -16.11 10.84
CA LYS A 378 -26.80 -15.55 11.07
C LYS A 378 -27.84 -16.55 11.59
N ASP A 379 -27.58 -17.83 11.38
CA ASP A 379 -28.35 -19.01 11.81
C ASP A 379 -27.76 -19.68 13.07
N CYS A 380 -26.60 -19.22 13.55
CA CYS A 380 -25.98 -19.67 14.78
C CYS A 380 -26.49 -18.84 15.95
N HIS A 381 -26.80 -19.51 17.07
CA HIS A 381 -27.18 -18.86 18.31
C HIS A 381 -25.96 -18.49 19.16
N THR A 382 -24.96 -19.37 19.21
CA THR A 382 -23.82 -19.24 20.13
C THR A 382 -22.49 -19.35 19.38
N LEU A 383 -21.51 -18.57 19.80
CA LEU A 383 -20.11 -18.63 19.35
C LEU A 383 -19.20 -18.94 20.53
N LEU A 384 -18.47 -20.07 20.47
CA LEU A 384 -17.48 -20.49 21.45
C LEU A 384 -16.06 -20.19 20.94
N VAL A 385 -15.30 -19.40 21.68
CA VAL A 385 -13.93 -18.96 21.31
C VAL A 385 -13.05 -19.00 22.54
N SER A 386 -11.73 -19.13 22.38
CA SER A 386 -10.81 -19.05 23.54
C SER A 386 -10.42 -17.63 23.91
N GLY A 387 -10.95 -16.65 23.17
CA GLY A 387 -10.54 -15.25 23.29
C GLY A 387 -11.13 -14.38 22.19
N ILE A 388 -11.62 -13.20 22.56
CA ILE A 388 -12.18 -12.21 21.64
C ILE A 388 -11.94 -10.79 22.15
N GLY A 389 -11.61 -9.86 21.26
CA GLY A 389 -11.52 -8.44 21.61
C GLY A 389 -12.88 -7.82 21.92
N GLN A 390 -12.91 -6.77 22.74
CA GLN A 390 -14.14 -6.10 23.19
C GLN A 390 -15.04 -5.64 22.03
N ASN A 391 -14.48 -4.92 21.06
CA ASN A 391 -15.22 -4.42 19.90
C ASN A 391 -15.85 -5.53 19.02
N PRO A 392 -15.14 -6.62 18.63
CA PRO A 392 -15.78 -7.77 17.99
C PRO A 392 -16.91 -8.40 18.81
N LYS A 393 -16.74 -8.48 20.13
CA LYS A 393 -17.74 -9.06 21.04
C LYS A 393 -19.03 -8.25 21.03
N GLU A 394 -18.92 -6.92 21.09
CA GLU A 394 -20.06 -6.00 21.03
C GLU A 394 -20.83 -6.11 19.71
N ILE A 395 -20.12 -6.07 18.57
CA ILE A 395 -20.74 -6.17 17.23
C ILE A 395 -21.51 -7.49 17.07
N LEU A 396 -20.89 -8.62 17.43
CA LEU A 396 -21.54 -9.93 17.26
C LEU A 396 -22.73 -10.11 18.20
N THR A 397 -22.66 -9.56 19.41
CA THR A 397 -23.78 -9.59 20.37
C THR A 397 -24.96 -8.75 19.88
N GLN A 398 -24.70 -7.56 19.29
CA GLN A 398 -25.74 -6.73 18.68
C GLN A 398 -26.45 -7.41 17.51
N GLU A 399 -25.73 -8.23 16.74
CA GLU A 399 -26.27 -9.07 15.67
C GLU A 399 -26.97 -10.35 16.16
N GLY A 400 -27.06 -10.52 17.49
CA GLY A 400 -27.84 -11.55 18.19
C GLY A 400 -27.10 -12.87 18.43
N LEU A 401 -25.76 -12.88 18.40
CA LEU A 401 -24.95 -14.04 18.80
C LEU A 401 -24.63 -13.97 20.29
N THR A 402 -24.82 -15.07 21.01
CA THR A 402 -24.28 -15.24 22.36
C THR A 402 -22.81 -15.67 22.25
N VAL A 403 -21.88 -14.80 22.65
CA VAL A 403 -20.44 -15.11 22.61
C VAL A 403 -19.98 -15.61 23.97
N LEU A 404 -19.49 -16.85 24.03
CA LEU A 404 -18.87 -17.43 25.23
C LEU A 404 -17.36 -17.58 24.98
N GLU A 405 -16.60 -17.11 25.96
CA GLU A 405 -15.13 -17.02 25.95
C GLU A 405 -14.53 -17.90 27.02
#